data_AF-A0A8J4V066-F1
#
_entry.id   AF-A0A8J4V066-F1
#
_cell.length_a   1.000
_cell.length_b   1.000
_cell.length_c   1.000
_cell.angle_alpha   90.00
_cell.angle_beta   90.00
_cell.angle_gamma   90.00
#
_symmetry.space_group_name_H-M   'P 1'
#
loop_
_entity.id
_entity.type
_entity.pdbx_description
1 polymer ?
#
loop_
_entity_poly.entity_id
_entity_poly.type
_entity_poly.pdbx_seq_one_letter_code
_entity_poly.pdbx_strand_id
1 'polypeptide(L)' 'MNKILALLVIVFAVLGYATAYDQVPAGCKVWYQVASGYTCDSMARGCGLSLSAFQSLNNYPPCGNLEIGQYYCCQY' A
#
# COMPACT_ATOMS: atom_id res chain seq x y z
N MET A 1 -23.04 -8.88 -1.05
CA MET A 1 -22.29 -7.64 -0.78
C MET A 1 -23.18 -6.72 0.05
N ASN A 2 -22.82 -6.50 1.32
CA ASN A 2 -23.68 -5.80 2.28
C ASN A 2 -23.70 -4.30 1.96
N LYS A 3 -24.88 -3.76 1.62
CA LYS A 3 -25.09 -2.39 1.12
C LYS A 3 -24.64 -1.28 2.09
N ILE A 4 -24.40 -1.62 3.34
CA ILE A 4 -23.89 -0.73 4.40
C ILE A 4 -22.46 -0.25 4.07
N LEU A 5 -21.64 -1.09 3.43
CA LEU A 5 -20.27 -0.71 3.04
C LEU A 5 -20.26 0.34 1.92
N ALA A 6 -21.22 0.28 0.98
CA ALA A 6 -21.36 1.27 -0.08
C ALA A 6 -21.86 2.62 0.43
N LEU A 7 -22.77 2.62 1.41
CA LEU A 7 -23.29 3.84 2.04
C LEU A 7 -22.21 4.60 2.84
N LEU A 8 -21.31 3.88 3.54
CA LEU A 8 -20.19 4.50 4.24
C LEU A 8 -19.19 5.14 3.26
N VAL A 9 -18.91 4.49 2.14
CA VAL A 9 -18.01 5.02 1.09
C VAL A 9 -18.58 6.31 0.45
N ILE A 10 -19.90 6.40 0.27
CA ILE A 10 -20.53 7.57 -0.35
C ILE A 10 -20.46 8.81 0.55
N VAL A 11 -20.59 8.66 1.88
CA VAL A 11 -20.53 9.81 2.83
C VAL A 11 -19.14 10.45 2.88
N PHE A 12 -18.06 9.67 2.73
CA PHE A 12 -16.70 10.19 2.70
C PHE A 12 -16.37 10.98 1.41
N ALA A 13 -17.01 10.64 0.29
CA ALA A 13 -16.78 11.31 -0.98
C ALA A 13 -17.39 12.72 -1.08
N VAL A 14 -18.46 13.02 -0.33
CA VAL A 14 -19.16 14.33 -0.42
C VAL A 14 -18.51 15.42 0.45
N LEU A 15 -17.72 15.02 1.46
CA LEU A 15 -17.08 15.95 2.40
C LEU A 15 -15.65 16.35 2.03
N GLY A 16 -15.17 16.00 0.83
CA GLY A 16 -13.85 16.40 0.34
C GLY A 16 -12.67 15.74 1.05
N TYR A 17 -12.91 14.69 1.84
CA TYR A 17 -11.84 13.81 2.28
C TYR A 17 -11.52 12.85 1.14
N ALA A 18 -10.63 13.27 0.24
CA ALA A 18 -9.89 12.33 -0.60
C ALA A 18 -9.20 11.34 0.35
N THR A 19 -9.82 10.19 0.56
CA THR A 19 -9.21 9.12 1.35
C THR A 19 -7.92 8.75 0.63
N ALA A 20 -6.81 8.66 1.37
CA ALA A 20 -5.46 8.35 0.88
C ALA A 20 -5.32 6.93 0.27
N TYR A 21 -6.34 6.44 -0.43
CA TYR A 21 -6.37 5.18 -1.16
C TYR A 21 -5.81 5.31 -2.59
N ASP A 22 -5.37 6.51 -2.99
CA ASP A 22 -4.83 6.78 -4.33
C ASP A 22 -3.28 6.74 -4.37
N GLN A 23 -2.63 6.08 -3.40
CA GLN A 23 -1.16 6.04 -3.31
C GLN A 23 -0.56 4.68 -3.73
N VAL A 24 -1.40 3.77 -4.22
CA VAL A 24 -0.92 2.59 -4.95
C VAL A 24 -0.28 3.10 -6.24
N PRO A 25 1.00 2.76 -6.52
CA PRO A 25 1.62 3.13 -7.77
C PRO A 25 0.79 2.58 -8.94
N ALA A 26 0.09 3.45 -9.67
CA ALA A 26 -0.65 3.05 -10.85
C ALA A 26 0.32 2.38 -11.83
N GLY A 27 -0.01 1.16 -12.26
CA GLY A 27 0.84 0.39 -13.18
C GLY A 27 1.85 -0.54 -12.52
N CYS A 28 1.78 -0.80 -11.21
CA CYS A 28 2.60 -1.85 -10.61
C CYS A 28 2.31 -3.24 -11.23
N LYS A 29 3.34 -3.94 -11.68
CA LYS A 29 3.29 -5.30 -12.24
C LYS A 29 3.51 -6.39 -11.21
N VAL A 30 4.30 -6.12 -10.17
CA VAL A 30 4.67 -7.12 -9.16
C VAL A 30 4.42 -6.58 -7.76
N TRP A 31 3.64 -7.34 -6.99
CA TRP A 31 3.20 -6.98 -5.66
C TRP A 31 3.80 -7.89 -4.60
N TYR A 32 4.11 -7.31 -3.44
CA TYR A 32 4.63 -8.01 -2.26
C TYR A 32 3.71 -7.75 -1.07
N GLN A 33 3.14 -8.81 -0.50
CA GLN A 33 2.23 -8.71 0.65
C GLN A 33 3.01 -8.74 1.97
N VAL A 34 2.67 -7.84 2.88
CA VAL A 34 3.21 -7.82 4.24
C VAL A 34 2.70 -9.04 5.02
N ALA A 35 3.63 -9.77 5.63
CA ALA A 35 3.35 -10.87 6.56
C ALA A 35 3.92 -10.56 7.95
N SER A 36 3.48 -11.32 8.96
CA SER A 36 4.01 -11.19 10.32
C SER A 36 5.53 -11.34 10.35
N GLY A 37 6.21 -10.41 11.04
CA GLY A 37 7.66 -10.39 11.15
C GLY A 37 8.40 -9.76 9.97
N TYR A 38 7.70 -9.28 8.93
CA TYR A 38 8.34 -8.54 7.86
C TYR A 38 8.72 -7.13 8.28
N THR A 39 9.85 -6.69 7.74
CA THR A 39 10.33 -5.31 7.76
C THR A 39 10.42 -4.81 6.32
N CYS A 40 10.45 -3.49 6.12
CA CYS A 40 10.68 -2.95 4.78
C CYS A 40 12.01 -3.40 4.18
N ASP A 41 13.03 -3.57 5.01
CA ASP A 41 14.33 -4.05 4.55
C ASP A 41 14.26 -5.51 4.07
N SER A 42 13.54 -6.38 4.79
CA SER A 42 13.30 -7.76 4.31
C SER A 42 12.45 -7.81 3.05
N MET A 43 11.44 -6.94 2.92
CA MET A 43 10.60 -6.86 1.73
C MET A 43 11.36 -6.29 0.53
N ALA A 44 12.17 -5.25 0.73
CA ALA A 44 13.05 -4.68 -0.30
C ALA A 44 14.01 -5.75 -0.83
N ARG A 45 14.66 -6.52 0.06
CA ARG A 45 15.46 -7.68 -0.34
C ARG A 45 14.66 -8.72 -1.11
N GLY A 46 13.42 -9.01 -0.67
CA GLY A 46 12.51 -9.93 -1.37
C GLY A 46 12.14 -9.45 -2.78
N CYS A 47 12.05 -8.14 -2.98
CA CYS A 47 11.88 -7.50 -4.29
C CYS A 47 13.19 -7.37 -5.09
N GLY A 48 14.35 -7.70 -4.52
CA GLY A 48 15.66 -7.46 -5.15
C GLY A 48 16.06 -5.98 -5.24
N LEU A 49 15.50 -5.12 -4.38
CA LEU A 49 15.71 -3.67 -4.37
C LEU A 49 16.54 -3.25 -3.15
N SER A 50 17.22 -2.10 -3.25
CA SER A 50 17.69 -1.41 -2.05
C SER A 50 16.48 -0.88 -1.26
N LEU A 51 16.65 -0.70 0.06
CA LEU A 51 15.61 -0.10 0.89
C LEU A 51 15.17 1.27 0.35
N SER A 52 16.11 2.10 -0.10
CA SER A 52 15.81 3.41 -0.68
C SER A 52 14.98 3.32 -1.96
N ALA A 53 15.32 2.40 -2.88
CA ALA A 53 14.57 2.20 -4.12
C ALA A 53 13.16 1.67 -3.85
N PHE A 54 13.03 0.73 -2.90
CA PHE A 54 11.75 0.20 -2.46
C PHE A 54 10.85 1.29 -1.84
N GLN A 55 11.42 2.19 -1.03
CA GLN A 55 10.71 3.33 -0.44
C GLN A 55 10.30 4.37 -1.50
N SER A 56 11.18 4.69 -2.45
CA SER A 56 10.85 5.60 -3.56
C SER A 56 9.73 5.04 -4.45
N LEU A 57 9.71 3.72 -4.64
CA LEU A 57 8.65 3.04 -5.38
C LEU A 57 7.30 3.05 -4.63
N ASN A 58 7.33 3.12 -3.29
CA ASN A 58 6.16 3.04 -2.43
C ASN A 58 6.09 4.26 -1.50
N ASN A 59 5.84 5.43 -2.11
CA ASN A 59 5.85 6.75 -1.47
C ASN A 59 4.92 6.85 -0.23
N TYR A 60 3.94 5.94 -0.12
CA TYR A 60 3.10 5.68 1.06
C TYR A 60 2.47 4.28 0.89
N PRO A 61 2.36 3.43 1.95
CA PRO A 61 2.56 3.72 3.36
C PRO A 61 4.03 3.70 3.80
N PRO A 62 4.41 4.53 4.81
CA PRO A 62 5.76 4.55 5.33
C PRO A 62 6.10 3.22 6.01
N CYS A 63 7.35 2.79 5.85
CA CYS A 63 7.94 1.61 6.50
C CYS A 63 7.83 1.56 8.04
N GLY A 64 7.33 2.62 8.68
CA GLY A 64 7.05 2.69 10.10
C GLY A 64 5.67 2.17 10.52
N ASN A 65 4.76 1.88 9.59
CA ASN A 65 3.44 1.34 9.90
C ASN A 65 3.06 0.21 8.94
N LEU A 66 3.85 -0.88 8.95
CA LEU A 66 3.54 -2.08 8.17
C LEU A 66 2.31 -2.77 8.76
N GLU A 67 1.24 -2.84 7.99
CA GLU A 67 0.04 -3.58 8.36
C GLU A 67 0.01 -4.93 7.64
N ILE A 68 -0.19 -6.01 8.38
CA ILE A 68 -0.32 -7.36 7.81
C ILE A 68 -1.44 -7.35 6.76
N GLY A 69 -1.14 -7.87 5.57
CA GLY A 69 -2.08 -7.93 4.46
C GLY A 69 -2.01 -6.74 3.50
N GLN A 70 -1.30 -5.65 3.83
CA GLN A 70 -1.01 -4.58 2.88
C GLN A 70 -0.06 -5.06 1.78
N TYR A 71 -0.13 -4.40 0.62
CA TYR A 71 0.69 -4.71 -0.55
C TYR A 71 1.57 -3.54 -0.92
N TYR A 72 2.82 -3.87 -1.26
CA TYR A 72 3.82 -2.93 -1.75
C TYR A 72 4.27 -3.35 -3.15
N CYS A 73 4.56 -2.38 -3.99
CA CYS A 73 5.05 -2.61 -5.33
C CYS A 73 6.54 -2.99 -5.31
N CYS A 74 6.92 -4.03 -6.05
CA CYS A 74 8.32 -4.37 -6.35
C CYS A 74 8.76 -3.88 -7.73
N GLN A 75 7.81 -3.70 -8.66
CA GLN A 75 8.12 -3.41 -10.07
C GLN A 75 6.92 -2.79 -10.79
N TYR A 76 7.14 -1.74 -11.59
CA TYR A 76 6.19 -1.20 -12.57
C TYR A 76 6.14 -1.99 -13.88
#